data_AF-A0A0S7WHK0-F1
#
_entry.id   AF-A0A0S7WHK0-F1
#
_cell.length_a   1.000
_cell.length_b   1.000
_cell.length_c   1.000
_cell.angle_alpha   90.00
_cell.angle_beta   90.00
_cell.angle_gamma   90.00
#
_symmetry.space_group_name_H-M   'P 1'
#
loop_
_entity.id
_entity.type
_entity.pdbx_description
1 polymer ?
#
loop_
_entity_poly.entity_id
_entity_poly.type
_entity_poly.pdbx_seq_one_letter_code
_entity_poly.pdbx_strand_id
1 'polypeptide(L)'
;FLFVTEAPQYLIKRLAEASLTEVVGTTPVDEDLTTARLKIQEEAKQSVQEGLDSYGVGIRISSVNLKTAEPPPEVIRAFQDVVDAKADRERLINNASGYANEILPKARGEAEKMTQAAEAERQRRVANARGEAKRFTDILSEYNKAPEVTRKRLYLETAEKILPKLSKYFFESEGGRFDLKIIQGEK
;
A
#
# COMPACT_ATOMS: atom_id res chain seq x y z
N PHE A 1 19.02 -45.92 -43.15
CA PHE A 1 18.50 -46.64 -41.99
C PHE A 1 19.20 -47.98 -41.90
N LEU A 2 20.07 -48.18 -40.91
CA LEU A 2 20.74 -49.47 -40.64
C LEU A 2 20.13 -49.98 -39.33
N PHE A 3 19.09 -50.81 -39.40
CA PHE A 3 18.40 -51.28 -38.20
C PHE A 3 19.10 -52.53 -37.67
N VAL A 4 19.62 -52.47 -36.44
CA VAL A 4 20.09 -53.63 -35.67
C VAL A 4 18.90 -54.47 -35.15
N THR A 5 17.69 -53.91 -35.15
CA THR A 5 16.48 -54.50 -34.56
C THR A 5 15.32 -54.59 -35.56
N GLU A 6 14.57 -55.69 -35.51
CA GLU A 6 13.49 -56.02 -36.47
C GLU A 6 12.26 -55.09 -36.40
N ALA A 7 12.10 -54.29 -35.32
CA ALA A 7 10.97 -53.38 -35.13
C ALA A 7 11.34 -52.10 -34.34
N PRO A 8 12.03 -51.12 -34.96
CA PRO A 8 12.48 -49.89 -34.30
C PRO A 8 11.34 -49.07 -33.69
N GLN A 9 10.16 -49.06 -34.32
CA GLN A 9 8.99 -48.33 -33.83
C GLN A 9 8.45 -48.89 -32.50
N TYR A 10 8.48 -50.21 -32.34
CA TYR A 10 8.04 -50.87 -31.11
C TYR A 10 8.99 -50.56 -29.95
N LEU A 11 10.29 -50.58 -30.22
CA LEU A 11 11.33 -50.23 -29.25
C LEU A 11 11.21 -48.78 -28.79
N ILE A 12 11.04 -47.82 -29.72
CA ILE A 12 10.83 -46.41 -29.39
C ILE A 12 9.61 -46.24 -28.47
N LYS A 13 8.50 -46.90 -28.80
CA LYS A 13 7.27 -46.79 -28.00
C LYS A 13 7.46 -47.33 -26.58
N ARG A 14 8.09 -48.50 -26.43
CA ARG A 14 8.34 -49.11 -25.12
C ARG A 14 9.30 -48.29 -24.26
N LEU A 15 10.36 -47.79 -24.87
CA LEU A 15 11.34 -46.95 -24.20
C LEU A 15 10.71 -45.61 -23.78
N ALA A 16 9.92 -45.00 -24.65
CA ALA A 16 9.17 -43.79 -24.34
C ALA A 16 8.16 -43.99 -23.19
N GLU A 17 7.42 -45.10 -23.19
CA GLU A 17 6.50 -45.45 -22.09
C GLU A 17 7.24 -45.64 -20.76
N ALA A 18 8.36 -46.36 -20.76
CA ALA A 18 9.16 -46.61 -19.57
C ALA A 18 9.78 -45.31 -19.00
N SER A 19 10.47 -44.54 -19.84
CA SER A 19 11.09 -43.27 -19.43
C SER A 19 10.06 -42.24 -18.95
N LEU A 20 8.90 -42.13 -19.61
CA LEU A 20 7.84 -41.24 -19.14
C LEU A 20 7.28 -41.68 -17.79
N THR A 21 7.09 -42.98 -17.57
CA THR A 21 6.59 -43.52 -16.29
C THR A 21 7.57 -43.24 -15.15
N GLU A 22 8.87 -43.38 -15.41
CA GLU A 22 9.92 -43.09 -14.43
C GLU A 22 9.94 -41.61 -14.04
N VAL A 23 10.02 -40.71 -15.03
CA VAL A 23 10.10 -39.26 -14.81
C VAL A 23 8.84 -38.73 -14.12
N VAL A 24 7.66 -39.20 -14.52
CA VAL A 24 6.39 -38.81 -13.89
C VAL A 24 6.30 -39.36 -12.45
N GLY A 25 6.81 -40.57 -12.20
CA GLY A 25 6.81 -41.18 -10.87
C GLY A 25 7.72 -40.48 -9.86
N THR A 26 8.78 -39.82 -10.33
CA THR A 26 9.69 -39.03 -9.48
C THR A 26 9.27 -37.57 -9.32
N THR A 27 8.34 -37.08 -10.13
CA THR A 27 7.91 -35.67 -10.11
C THR A 27 6.79 -35.47 -9.08
N PRO A 28 6.93 -34.53 -8.13
CA PRO A 28 5.86 -34.24 -7.18
C PRO A 28 4.63 -33.65 -7.88
N VAL A 29 3.45 -34.12 -7.47
CA VAL A 29 2.15 -33.71 -8.02
C VAL A 29 1.83 -32.23 -7.72
N ASP A 30 2.46 -31.66 -6.70
CA ASP A 30 2.23 -30.29 -6.22
C ASP A 30 2.88 -29.18 -7.06
N GLU A 31 3.78 -29.53 -7.98
CA GLU A 31 4.50 -28.56 -8.82
C GLU A 31 3.57 -27.98 -9.90
N ASP A 32 3.74 -26.69 -10.23
CA ASP A 32 2.91 -26.02 -11.25
C ASP A 32 2.90 -26.86 -12.53
N LEU A 33 1.70 -27.34 -12.91
CA LEU A 33 1.51 -28.24 -14.06
C LEU A 33 2.16 -27.70 -15.33
N THR A 34 2.32 -26.38 -15.45
CA THR A 34 3.00 -25.73 -16.59
C THR A 34 4.52 -25.90 -16.54
N THR A 35 5.16 -25.64 -15.39
CA THR A 35 6.62 -25.72 -15.21
C THR A 35 7.08 -27.17 -15.17
N ALA A 36 6.33 -28.01 -14.46
CA ALA A 36 6.57 -29.45 -14.39
C ALA A 36 6.52 -30.10 -15.77
N ARG A 37 5.57 -29.71 -16.64
CA ARG A 37 5.44 -30.26 -17.99
C ARG A 37 6.68 -30.06 -18.85
N LEU A 38 7.25 -28.85 -18.87
CA LEU A 38 8.44 -28.58 -19.66
C LEU A 38 9.64 -29.40 -19.16
N LYS A 39 9.79 -29.47 -17.83
CA LYS A 39 10.86 -30.24 -17.18
C LYS A 39 10.71 -31.75 -17.47
N ILE A 40 9.52 -32.31 -17.30
CA ILE A 40 9.21 -33.72 -17.63
C ILE A 40 9.48 -34.01 -19.11
N GLN A 41 9.12 -33.10 -20.02
CA GLN A 41 9.34 -33.29 -21.46
C GLN A 41 10.83 -33.36 -21.82
N GLU A 42 11.66 -32.48 -21.24
CA GLU A 42 13.11 -32.49 -21.47
C GLU A 42 13.78 -33.70 -20.81
N GLU A 43 13.43 -34.02 -19.56
CA GLU A 43 13.96 -35.21 -18.85
C GLU A 43 13.57 -36.51 -19.56
N ALA A 44 12.32 -36.63 -19.99
CA ALA A 44 11.87 -37.78 -20.77
C ALA A 44 12.58 -37.87 -22.13
N LYS A 45 12.76 -36.74 -22.84
CA LYS A 45 13.50 -36.72 -24.10
C LYS A 45 14.93 -37.20 -23.92
N GLN A 46 15.61 -36.75 -22.86
CA GLN A 46 16.96 -37.17 -22.54
C GLN A 46 17.02 -38.67 -22.22
N SER A 47 16.16 -39.15 -21.33
CA SER A 47 16.10 -40.58 -20.94
C SER A 47 15.81 -41.51 -22.13
N VAL A 48 14.87 -41.12 -23.01
CA VAL A 48 14.58 -41.92 -24.21
C VAL A 48 15.72 -41.86 -25.22
N GLN A 49 16.44 -40.74 -25.35
CA GLN A 49 17.62 -40.66 -26.21
C GLN A 49 18.75 -41.56 -25.70
N GLU A 50 19.05 -41.49 -24.39
CA GLU A 50 20.07 -42.32 -23.74
C GLU A 50 19.76 -43.81 -23.89
N GLY A 51 18.50 -44.21 -23.72
CA GLY A 51 18.09 -45.59 -23.95
C GLY A 51 18.23 -46.00 -25.43
N LEU A 52 17.84 -45.17 -26.40
CA LEU A 52 17.99 -45.50 -27.84
C LEU A 52 19.46 -45.61 -28.27
N ASP A 53 20.32 -44.78 -27.72
CA ASP A 53 21.77 -44.81 -27.97
C ASP A 53 22.38 -46.10 -27.40
N SER A 54 21.92 -46.56 -26.23
CA SER A 54 22.36 -47.83 -25.63
C SER A 54 22.02 -49.06 -26.48
N TYR A 55 20.89 -49.04 -27.19
CA TYR A 55 20.48 -50.10 -28.12
C TYR A 55 21.08 -49.95 -29.53
N GLY A 56 21.88 -48.91 -29.79
CA GLY A 56 22.58 -48.71 -31.07
C GLY A 56 21.66 -48.47 -32.26
N VAL A 57 20.46 -47.92 -32.04
CA VAL A 57 19.41 -47.82 -33.07
C VAL A 57 19.67 -46.69 -34.07
N GLY A 58 20.55 -45.74 -33.75
CA GLY A 58 20.95 -44.63 -34.62
C GLY A 58 19.82 -43.62 -34.90
N ILE A 59 18.86 -43.49 -33.98
CA ILE A 59 17.69 -42.62 -34.08
C ILE A 59 17.84 -41.45 -33.11
N ARG A 60 17.56 -40.23 -33.59
CA ARG A 60 17.57 -39.01 -32.78
C ARG A 60 16.17 -38.48 -32.55
N ILE A 61 15.84 -38.20 -31.29
CA ILE A 61 14.55 -37.64 -30.89
C ILE A 61 14.57 -36.13 -31.05
N SER A 62 13.57 -35.57 -31.73
CA SER A 62 13.42 -34.12 -31.88
C SER A 62 12.75 -33.49 -30.65
N SER A 63 11.58 -34.00 -30.27
CA SER A 63 10.79 -33.52 -29.13
C SER A 63 9.90 -34.61 -28.54
N VAL A 64 9.60 -34.49 -27.26
CA VAL A 64 8.61 -35.29 -26.54
C VAL A 64 7.50 -34.35 -26.09
N ASN A 65 6.26 -34.64 -26.49
CA ASN A 65 5.10 -33.85 -26.11
C ASN A 65 4.22 -34.67 -25.18
N LEU A 66 3.93 -34.13 -24.00
CA LEU A 66 2.94 -34.68 -23.10
C LEU A 66 1.54 -34.32 -23.61
N LYS A 67 0.71 -35.33 -23.87
CA LYS A 67 -0.72 -35.11 -24.03
C LYS A 67 -1.30 -34.71 -22.67
N THR A 68 -2.37 -33.90 -22.70
CA THR A 68 -3.08 -33.48 -21.49
C THR A 68 -3.42 -34.71 -20.64
N ALA A 69 -2.82 -34.80 -19.46
CA ALA A 69 -3.18 -35.80 -18.46
C ALA A 69 -4.34 -35.23 -17.64
N GLU A 70 -5.50 -35.88 -17.71
CA GLU A 70 -6.65 -35.57 -16.86
C GLU A 70 -6.67 -36.58 -15.69
N PRO A 71 -6.95 -36.12 -14.45
CA PRO A 71 -7.09 -37.04 -13.33
C PRO A 71 -8.25 -38.03 -13.56
N PRO A 72 -8.14 -39.28 -13.07
CA PRO A 72 -9.21 -40.25 -13.20
C PRO A 72 -10.46 -39.80 -12.40
N PRO A 73 -11.68 -40.11 -12.88
CA PRO A 73 -12.94 -39.57 -12.33
C PRO A 73 -13.15 -39.86 -10.84
N GLU A 74 -12.54 -40.92 -10.33
CA GLU A 74 -12.60 -41.32 -8.92
C GLU A 74 -11.91 -40.31 -7.98
N VAL A 75 -10.92 -39.54 -8.47
CA VAL A 75 -10.11 -38.61 -7.64
C VAL A 75 -10.22 -37.14 -8.04
N ILE A 76 -10.90 -36.81 -9.14
CA ILE A 76 -11.07 -35.42 -9.61
C ILE A 76 -11.54 -34.48 -8.50
N ARG A 77 -12.50 -34.91 -7.67
CA ARG A 77 -13.02 -34.08 -6.56
C ARG A 77 -11.94 -33.74 -5.52
N ALA A 78 -11.15 -34.73 -5.10
CA ALA A 78 -10.09 -34.50 -4.13
C ALA A 78 -8.99 -33.56 -4.67
N PHE A 79 -8.70 -33.63 -5.97
CA PHE A 79 -7.79 -32.69 -6.63
C PHE A 79 -8.36 -31.27 -6.68
N GLN A 80 -9.65 -31.13 -7.01
CA GLN A 80 -10.34 -29.84 -6.99
C GLN A 80 -10.32 -29.23 -5.60
N ASP A 81 -10.62 -30.01 -4.55
CA ASP A 81 -10.60 -29.55 -3.17
C ASP A 81 -9.23 -28.98 -2.75
N VAL A 82 -8.13 -29.62 -3.16
CA VAL A 82 -6.77 -29.13 -2.87
C VAL A 82 -6.47 -27.82 -3.60
N VAL A 83 -6.87 -27.70 -4.86
CA VAL A 83 -6.69 -26.47 -5.65
C VAL A 83 -7.50 -25.33 -5.05
N ASP A 84 -8.75 -25.58 -4.70
CA ASP A 84 -9.63 -24.61 -4.07
C ASP A 84 -9.08 -24.17 -2.71
N ALA A 85 -8.60 -25.12 -1.89
CA ALA A 85 -7.97 -24.81 -0.60
C ALA A 85 -6.68 -23.97 -0.76
N LYS A 86 -5.86 -24.24 -1.78
CA LYS A 86 -4.68 -23.42 -2.10
C LYS A 86 -5.08 -22.01 -2.52
N ALA A 87 -6.08 -21.88 -3.39
CA ALA A 87 -6.61 -20.60 -3.84
C ALA A 87 -7.21 -19.78 -2.67
N ASP A 88 -7.95 -20.43 -1.78
CA ASP A 88 -8.51 -19.80 -0.60
C ASP A 88 -7.44 -19.36 0.40
N ARG A 89 -6.42 -20.18 0.62
CA ARG A 89 -5.25 -19.79 1.44
C ARG A 89 -4.61 -18.53 0.88
N GLU A 90 -4.32 -18.52 -0.42
CA GLU A 90 -3.67 -17.38 -1.08
C GLU A 90 -4.55 -16.13 -1.02
N ARG A 91 -5.85 -16.27 -1.24
CA ARG A 91 -6.84 -15.20 -1.09
C ARG A 91 -6.85 -14.64 0.34
N LEU A 92 -6.83 -15.49 1.37
CA LEU A 92 -6.80 -15.08 2.76
C LEU A 92 -5.50 -14.33 3.11
N ILE A 93 -4.35 -14.82 2.64
CA ILE A 93 -3.05 -14.16 2.84
C ILE A 93 -3.04 -12.78 2.18
N ASN A 94 -3.53 -12.68 0.95
CA ASN A 94 -3.60 -11.42 0.21
C ASN A 94 -4.56 -10.43 0.86
N ASN A 95 -5.72 -10.88 1.34
CA ASN A 95 -6.65 -10.03 2.08
C ASN A 95 -6.07 -9.53 3.40
N ALA A 96 -5.40 -10.41 4.17
CA ALA A 96 -4.75 -10.03 5.42
C ALA A 96 -3.61 -9.03 5.20
N SER A 97 -2.80 -9.27 4.16
CA SER A 97 -1.72 -8.36 3.75
C SER A 97 -2.27 -7.02 3.30
N GLY A 98 -3.35 -7.02 2.50
CA GLY A 98 -4.07 -5.82 2.09
C GLY A 98 -4.59 -5.01 3.28
N TYR A 99 -5.23 -5.68 4.24
CA TYR A 99 -5.74 -5.05 5.46
C TYR A 99 -4.62 -4.41 6.30
N ALA A 100 -3.51 -5.13 6.50
CA ALA A 100 -2.34 -4.60 7.20
C ALA A 100 -1.72 -3.40 6.47
N ASN A 101 -1.60 -3.51 5.14
CA ASN A 101 -1.08 -2.44 4.28
C ASN A 101 -2.01 -1.22 4.22
N GLU A 102 -3.29 -1.36 4.55
CA GLU A 102 -4.21 -0.24 4.66
C GLU A 102 -4.13 0.45 6.02
N ILE A 103 -4.17 -0.32 7.11
CA ILE A 103 -4.28 0.23 8.47
C ILE A 103 -2.97 0.83 8.95
N LEU A 104 -1.85 0.13 8.73
CA LEU A 104 -0.57 0.56 9.30
C LEU A 104 -0.11 1.92 8.77
N PRO A 105 -0.17 2.22 7.45
CA PRO A 105 0.17 3.54 6.94
C PRO A 105 -0.80 4.63 7.38
N LYS A 106 -2.12 4.33 7.45
CA LYS A 106 -3.12 5.29 7.95
C LYS A 106 -2.83 5.68 9.39
N ALA A 107 -2.64 4.69 10.27
CA ALA A 107 -2.33 4.93 11.68
C ALA A 107 -1.02 5.70 11.86
N ARG A 108 0.02 5.38 11.09
CA ARG A 108 1.29 6.13 11.09
C ARG A 108 1.10 7.58 10.63
N GLY A 109 0.37 7.79 9.53
CA GLY A 109 0.07 9.13 9.02
C GLY A 109 -0.74 9.97 10.00
N GLU A 110 -1.70 9.37 10.71
CA GLU A 110 -2.45 10.05 11.77
C GLU A 110 -1.56 10.44 12.96
N ALA A 111 -0.67 9.54 13.39
CA ALA A 111 0.29 9.83 14.46
C ALA A 111 1.27 10.94 14.07
N GLU A 112 1.80 10.91 12.85
CA GLU A 112 2.67 11.97 12.32
C GLU A 112 1.94 13.30 12.20
N LYS A 113 0.70 13.30 11.71
CA LYS A 113 -0.14 14.50 11.65
C LYS A 113 -0.38 15.09 13.05
N MET A 114 -0.66 14.25 14.03
CA MET A 114 -0.89 14.68 15.42
C MET A 114 0.37 15.32 16.03
N THR A 115 1.52 14.68 15.85
CA THR A 115 2.81 15.19 16.36
C THR A 115 3.21 16.48 15.67
N GLN A 116 3.06 16.58 14.35
CA GLN A 116 3.32 17.82 13.61
C GLN A 116 2.38 18.95 14.01
N ALA A 117 1.09 18.66 14.23
CA ALA A 117 0.14 19.66 14.70
C ALA A 117 0.50 20.19 16.10
N ALA A 118 0.89 19.29 17.01
CA ALA A 118 1.34 19.67 18.35
C ALA A 118 2.62 20.53 18.31
N GLU A 119 3.57 20.17 17.44
CA GLU A 119 4.81 20.91 17.27
C GLU A 119 4.57 22.29 16.63
N ALA A 120 3.71 22.36 15.62
CA ALA A 120 3.29 23.63 15.02
C ALA A 120 2.61 24.55 16.04
N GLU A 121 1.73 24.00 16.88
CA GLU A 121 1.06 24.76 17.94
C GLU A 121 2.05 25.28 18.99
N ARG A 122 3.01 24.44 19.39
CA ARG A 122 4.10 24.82 20.29
C ARG A 122 4.91 25.98 19.72
N GLN A 123 5.34 25.85 18.46
CA GLN A 123 6.10 26.89 17.78
C GLN A 123 5.29 28.19 17.64
N ARG A 124 4.01 28.10 17.27
CA ARG A 124 3.09 29.23 17.20
C ARG A 124 2.98 29.96 18.54
N ARG A 125 2.78 29.22 19.64
CA ARG A 125 2.70 29.82 20.98
C ARG A 125 4.00 30.53 21.38
N VAL A 126 5.15 29.89 21.15
CA VAL A 126 6.46 30.48 21.45
C VAL A 126 6.73 31.72 20.58
N ALA A 127 6.41 31.67 19.29
CA ALA A 127 6.59 32.78 18.37
C ALA A 127 5.70 33.98 18.76
N ASN A 128 4.43 33.73 19.09
CA ASN A 128 3.50 34.77 19.55
C ASN A 128 4.00 35.41 20.85
N ALA A 129 4.36 34.61 21.85
CA ALA A 129 4.88 35.12 23.12
C ALA A 129 6.16 35.96 22.94
N ARG A 130 7.08 35.51 22.07
CA ARG A 130 8.29 36.28 21.73
C ARG A 130 7.96 37.57 20.99
N GLY A 131 7.00 37.54 20.06
CA GLY A 131 6.55 38.72 19.33
C GLY A 131 5.90 39.75 20.24
N GLU A 132 5.06 39.32 21.19
CA GLU A 132 4.44 40.17 22.20
C GLU A 132 5.47 40.76 23.15
N ALA A 133 6.40 39.94 23.66
CA ALA A 133 7.49 40.42 24.51
C ALA A 133 8.35 41.46 23.80
N LYS A 134 8.73 41.21 22.54
CA LYS A 134 9.49 42.16 21.72
C LYS A 134 8.71 43.45 21.50
N ARG A 135 7.43 43.36 21.16
CA ARG A 135 6.56 44.53 20.99
C ARG A 135 6.49 45.35 22.27
N PHE A 136 6.39 44.70 23.43
CA PHE A 136 6.39 45.37 24.72
C PHE A 136 7.72 46.08 24.99
N THR A 137 8.86 45.43 24.76
CA THR A 137 10.17 46.05 24.95
C THR A 137 10.38 47.24 24.01
N ASP A 138 9.91 47.15 22.76
CA ASP A 138 9.99 48.24 21.78
C ASP A 138 9.15 49.44 22.23
N ILE A 139 7.91 49.20 22.70
CA ILE A 139 7.05 50.26 23.25
C ILE A 139 7.66 50.87 24.51
N LEU A 140 8.22 50.05 25.41
CA LEU A 140 8.85 50.53 26.64
C LEU A 140 10.04 51.45 26.34
N SER A 141 10.85 51.10 25.34
CA SER A 141 11.96 51.94 24.87
C SER A 141 11.46 53.31 24.38
N GLU A 142 10.42 53.35 23.55
CA GLU A 142 9.84 54.61 23.07
C GLU A 142 9.13 55.40 24.16
N TYR A 143 8.46 54.72 25.08
CA TYR A 143 7.81 55.33 26.23
C TYR A 143 8.83 56.05 27.13
N ASN A 144 10.00 55.45 27.37
CA ASN A 144 11.07 56.06 28.16
C ASN A 144 11.64 57.33 27.49
N LYS A 145 11.59 57.43 26.16
CA LYS A 145 12.01 58.63 25.41
C LYS A 145 10.96 59.74 25.46
N ALA A 146 9.67 59.39 25.29
CA ALA A 146 8.57 60.35 25.25
C ALA A 146 7.27 59.76 25.84
N PRO A 147 7.05 59.88 27.17
CA PRO A 147 5.91 59.25 27.85
C PRO A 147 4.53 59.76 27.40
N GLU A 148 4.36 61.08 27.31
CA GLU A 148 3.07 61.74 27.02
C GLU A 148 2.56 61.41 25.60
N VAL A 149 3.45 61.50 24.60
CA VAL A 149 3.11 61.23 23.20
C VAL A 149 2.78 59.75 22.99
N THR A 150 3.57 58.86 23.60
CA THR A 150 3.38 57.41 23.49
C THR A 150 2.04 56.97 24.09
N ARG A 151 1.66 57.48 25.27
CA ARG A 151 0.35 57.20 25.90
C ARG A 151 -0.81 57.65 25.04
N LYS A 152 -0.77 58.88 24.56
CA LYS A 152 -1.86 59.45 23.74
C LYS A 152 -2.03 58.67 22.44
N ARG A 153 -0.93 58.31 21.79
CA ARG A 153 -0.96 57.45 20.59
C ARG A 153 -1.57 56.08 20.88
N LEU A 154 -1.13 55.40 21.94
CA LEU A 154 -1.63 54.06 22.29
C LEU A 154 -3.15 54.09 22.56
N TYR A 155 -3.64 55.13 23.23
CA TYR A 155 -5.07 55.34 23.47
C TYR A 155 -5.85 55.51 22.17
N LEU A 156 -5.38 56.38 21.27
CA LEU A 156 -6.04 56.62 19.99
C LEU A 156 -6.05 55.37 19.09
N GLU A 157 -4.94 54.64 18.99
CA GLU A 157 -4.86 53.36 18.24
C GLU A 157 -5.82 52.30 18.82
N THR A 158 -5.94 52.24 20.15
CA THR A 158 -6.84 51.30 20.83
C THR A 158 -8.29 51.68 20.61
N ALA A 159 -8.62 52.97 20.73
CA ALA A 159 -9.94 53.50 20.44
C ALA A 159 -10.33 53.22 18.98
N GLU A 160 -9.46 53.48 18.02
CA GLU A 160 -9.70 53.20 16.59
C GLU A 160 -9.99 51.71 16.32
N LYS A 161 -9.30 50.79 17.00
CA LYS A 161 -9.54 49.34 16.85
C LYS A 161 -10.84 48.85 17.48
N ILE A 162 -11.26 49.45 18.59
CA ILE A 162 -12.40 48.96 19.39
C ILE A 162 -13.70 49.67 18.98
N LEU A 163 -13.65 50.97 18.66
CA LEU A 163 -14.83 51.77 18.30
C LEU A 163 -15.69 51.19 17.18
N PRO A 164 -15.15 50.57 16.12
CA PRO A 164 -15.96 49.93 15.07
C PRO A 164 -16.67 48.65 15.52
N LYS A 165 -16.16 47.97 16.55
CA LYS A 165 -16.71 46.71 17.07
C LYS A 165 -17.80 46.91 18.12
N LEU A 166 -17.98 48.14 18.61
CA LEU A 166 -19.01 48.48 19.57
C LEU A 166 -20.35 48.66 18.85
N SER A 167 -21.34 47.87 19.25
CA SER A 167 -22.73 48.03 18.82
C SER A 167 -23.29 49.34 19.36
N LYS A 168 -23.60 50.28 18.47
CA LYS A 168 -24.23 51.55 18.83
C LYS A 168 -25.75 51.37 18.80
N TYR A 169 -26.39 51.45 19.97
CA TYR A 169 -27.84 51.44 20.09
C TYR A 169 -28.33 52.88 20.26
N PHE A 170 -29.27 53.30 19.43
CA PHE A 170 -29.94 54.60 19.53
C PHE A 170 -31.26 54.37 20.27
N PHE A 171 -31.44 54.99 21.43
CA PHE A 171 -32.72 55.03 22.13
C PHE A 171 -33.40 56.37 21.82
N GLU A 172 -34.60 56.31 21.27
CA GLU A 172 -35.44 57.48 21.07
C GLU A 172 -36.14 57.80 22.41
N SER A 173 -35.78 58.93 23.02
CA SER A 173 -36.51 59.48 24.16
C SER A 173 -37.53 60.47 23.65
N GLU A 174 -38.76 60.39 24.15
CA GLU A 174 -39.85 61.31 23.84
C GLU A 174 -39.36 62.76 23.98
N GLY A 175 -39.21 63.45 22.84
CA GLY A 175 -38.68 64.82 22.77
C GLY A 175 -37.61 65.09 21.71
N GLY A 176 -37.24 64.11 20.87
CA GLY A 176 -36.36 64.34 19.72
C GLY A 176 -34.88 64.55 20.05
N ARG A 177 -34.45 64.12 21.24
CA ARG A 177 -33.05 64.18 21.69
C ARG A 177 -32.47 62.77 21.73
N PHE A 178 -31.59 62.45 20.79
CA PHE A 178 -30.88 61.17 20.74
C PHE A 178 -29.74 61.18 21.75
N ASP A 179 -29.89 60.43 22.84
CA ASP A 179 -28.86 60.31 23.87
C ASP A 179 -27.98 59.09 23.56
N LEU A 180 -26.72 59.32 23.19
CA LEU A 180 -25.81 58.27 22.72
C LEU A 180 -25.18 57.56 23.92
N LYS A 181 -25.85 56.52 24.43
CA LYS A 181 -25.32 55.68 25.50
C LYS A 181 -24.59 54.47 24.93
N ILE A 182 -23.27 54.42 25.14
CA ILE A 182 -22.44 53.24 24.86
C ILE A 182 -22.67 52.25 26.00
N ILE A 183 -23.47 51.22 25.76
CA ILE A 183 -23.66 50.12 26.72
C ILE A 183 -22.74 48.98 26.29
N GLN A 184 -21.84 48.58 27.18
CA GLN A 184 -20.93 47.46 26.97
C GLN A 184 -21.77 46.16 27.01
N GLY A 185 -22.00 45.55 25.85
CA GLY A 185 -22.73 44.28 25.76
C GLY A 185 -21.88 43.14 26.30
N GLU A 186 -22.23 42.62 27.47
CA GLU A 186 -21.81 41.28 27.90
C GLU A 186 -22.54 40.23 27.05
N LYS A 187 -21.75 39.28 26.54
CA LYS A 187 -22.21 37.96 26.12
C LYS A 187 -21.21 36.94 26.65
#